data_AF-A0A662KY15-F1
#
_entry.id   AF-A0A662KY15-F1
#
_cell.length_a   1.000
_cell.length_b   1.000
_cell.length_c   1.000
_cell.angle_alpha   90.00
_cell.angle_beta   90.00
_cell.angle_gamma   90.00
#
_symmetry.space_group_name_H-M   'P 1'
#
loop_
_entity.id
_entity.type
_entity.pdbx_description
1 polymer ?
#
loop_
_entity_poly.entity_id
_entity_poly.type
_entity_poly.pdbx_seq_one_letter_code
_entity_poly.pdbx_strand_id
1 'polypeptide(L)'
;MKHFIEHENKKLSLVRIRLFRPFPRREIREALEDKESVIVIDRSVSLGNAGTLFTEVRDVLYEMDKRPKVTNFILGLGGVDVTRKTLRYVIEKHGKVSSGHVEIVEGD
;
A
#
# COMPACT_ATOMS: atom_id res chain seq x y z
N MET A 1 3.79 13.75 3.84
CA MET A 1 5.25 13.91 3.60
C MET A 1 5.66 12.83 2.63
N LYS A 2 6.10 13.20 1.41
CA LYS A 2 6.57 12.26 0.39
C LYS A 2 8.07 12.02 0.65
N HIS A 3 8.48 10.77 0.86
CA HIS A 3 9.91 10.40 0.91
C HIS A 3 10.26 9.58 -0.32
N PHE A 4 11.38 9.89 -0.96
CA PHE A 4 11.90 9.12 -2.09
C PHE A 4 12.93 8.11 -1.57
N ILE A 5 12.83 6.87 -2.04
CA ILE A 5 13.76 5.80 -1.72
C ILE A 5 14.16 5.15 -3.05
N GLU A 6 15.45 5.06 -3.32
CA GLU A 6 15.96 4.28 -4.44
C GLU A 6 16.27 2.85 -3.96
N HIS A 7 15.71 1.86 -4.65
CA HIS A 7 16.01 0.46 -4.40
C HIS A 7 16.07 -0.27 -5.74
N GLU A 8 17.24 -0.81 -6.10
CA GLU A 8 17.43 -1.65 -7.30
C GLU A 8 16.87 -1.01 -8.59
N ASN A 9 17.23 0.25 -8.86
CA ASN A 9 16.75 1.04 -10.00
C ASN A 9 15.24 1.31 -10.04
N LYS A 10 14.49 1.00 -8.98
CA LYS A 10 13.08 1.37 -8.81
C LYS A 10 12.99 2.70 -8.06
N LYS A 11 12.27 3.66 -8.64
CA LYS A 11 11.90 4.91 -7.99
C LYS A 11 10.71 4.66 -7.07
N LEU A 12 10.96 4.55 -5.77
CA LEU A 12 9.90 4.35 -4.78
C LEU A 12 9.58 5.67 -4.10
N SER A 13 8.29 5.93 -3.88
CA SER A 13 7.81 7.05 -3.07
C SER A 13 6.94 6.53 -1.93
N LEU A 14 7.21 7.01 -0.72
CA LEU A 14 6.44 6.66 0.47
C LEU A 14 5.43 7.75 0.79
N VAL A 15 4.16 7.34 0.99
CA VAL A 15 3.10 8.18 1.53
C VAL A 15 2.72 7.63 2.91
N ARG A 16 2.89 8.45 3.95
CA ARG A 16 2.48 8.12 5.31
C ARG A 16 1.16 8.83 5.66
N ILE A 17 0.14 8.04 5.93
CA ILE A 17 -1.15 8.53 6.44
C ILE A 17 -1.00 8.92 7.91
N ARG A 18 -1.31 10.19 8.23
CA ARG A 18 -1.28 10.71 9.61
C ARG A 18 -2.68 10.92 10.19
N LEU A 19 -3.66 11.19 9.33
CA LEU A 19 -5.06 11.35 9.66
C LEU A 19 -5.86 10.34 8.84
N PHE A 20 -6.55 9.42 9.50
CA PHE A 20 -7.39 8.42 8.82
C PHE A 20 -8.87 8.84 8.80
N ARG A 21 -9.33 9.61 9.79
CA ARG A 21 -10.70 10.11 9.87
C ARG A 21 -10.72 11.60 10.27
N PRO A 22 -11.39 12.47 9.49
CA PRO A 22 -11.96 12.19 8.16
C PRO A 22 -10.88 11.70 7.17
N PHE A 23 -11.24 10.79 6.25
CA PHE A 23 -10.27 10.20 5.32
C PHE A 23 -9.88 11.22 4.25
N PRO A 24 -8.57 11.50 4.03
CA PRO A 24 -8.11 12.60 3.17
C PRO A 24 -8.16 12.22 1.68
N ARG A 25 -9.37 12.05 1.13
CA ARG A 25 -9.58 11.52 -0.24
C ARG A 25 -8.86 12.32 -1.32
N ARG A 26 -8.93 13.65 -1.24
CA ARG A 26 -8.36 14.56 -2.24
C ARG A 26 -6.83 14.44 -2.27
N GLU A 27 -6.20 14.52 -1.11
CA GLU A 27 -4.74 14.43 -0.96
C GLU A 27 -4.22 13.05 -1.37
N ILE A 28 -5.00 11.98 -1.16
CA ILE A 28 -4.64 10.63 -1.62
C ILE A 28 -4.71 10.55 -3.14
N ARG A 29 -5.74 11.09 -3.77
CA ARG A 29 -5.86 11.11 -5.23
C ARG A 29 -4.68 11.87 -5.86
N GLU A 30 -4.42 13.10 -5.40
CA GLU A 30 -3.28 13.92 -5.85
C GLU A 30 -1.92 13.26 -5.59
N ALA A 31 -1.79 12.45 -4.53
CA ALA A 31 -0.54 11.75 -4.25
C ALA A 31 -0.29 10.54 -5.17
N LEU A 32 -1.36 9.94 -5.72
CA LEU A 32 -1.32 8.67 -6.44
C LEU A 32 -1.61 8.80 -7.94
N GLU A 33 -2.02 9.97 -8.44
CA GLU A 33 -2.46 10.18 -9.83
C GLU A 33 -1.46 9.78 -10.90
N ASP A 34 -0.17 10.09 -10.71
CA ASP A 34 0.90 9.78 -11.66
C ASP A 34 1.60 8.44 -11.40
N LYS A 35 1.02 7.58 -10.56
CA LYS A 35 1.64 6.29 -10.20
C LYS A 35 1.15 5.18 -11.11
N GLU A 36 2.08 4.34 -11.55
CA GLU A 36 1.74 3.12 -12.28
C GLU A 36 1.24 2.03 -11.33
N SER A 37 1.75 2.03 -10.10
CA SER A 37 1.41 1.03 -9.10
C SER A 37 1.57 1.55 -7.68
N VAL A 38 0.79 0.96 -6.76
CA VAL A 38 0.68 1.33 -5.36
C VAL A 38 0.66 0.07 -4.49
N ILE A 39 1.51 0.08 -3.46
CA ILE A 39 1.52 -0.93 -2.40
C ILE A 39 0.87 -0.30 -1.18
N VAL A 40 -0.24 -0.86 -0.71
CA VAL A 40 -0.87 -0.44 0.54
C VAL A 40 -0.48 -1.40 1.65
N ILE A 41 0.17 -0.86 2.67
CA ILE A 41 0.58 -1.60 3.86
C ILE A 41 -0.43 -1.33 4.97
N ASP A 42 -1.07 -2.39 5.43
CA ASP A 42 -2.03 -2.35 6.53
C ASP A 42 -1.46 -3.02 7.78
N ARG A 43 -1.80 -2.47 8.96
CA ARG A 43 -1.66 -3.17 10.25
C ARG A 43 -3.00 -3.65 10.78
N SER A 44 -3.96 -3.85 9.88
CA SER A 44 -5.32 -4.27 10.17
C SER A 44 -5.79 -5.22 9.08
N VAL A 45 -6.69 -6.14 9.41
CA VAL A 45 -7.31 -7.04 8.44
C VAL A 45 -8.79 -7.21 8.77
N SER A 46 -9.63 -7.06 7.75
CA SER A 46 -11.00 -7.56 7.79
C SER A 46 -11.00 -9.00 7.34
N LEU A 47 -11.34 -9.95 8.22
CA LEU A 47 -11.32 -11.38 7.90
C LEU A 47 -12.20 -11.67 6.67
N GLY A 48 -11.65 -12.42 5.70
CA GLY A 48 -12.31 -12.69 4.42
C GLY A 48 -12.27 -11.55 3.40
N ASN A 49 -11.57 -10.45 3.70
CA ASN A 49 -11.40 -9.33 2.79
C ASN A 49 -9.94 -8.83 2.82
N ALA A 50 -9.73 -7.53 3.07
CA ALA A 50 -8.43 -6.86 3.01
C ALA A 50 -8.24 -5.94 4.21
N GLY A 51 -7.12 -5.24 4.24
CA GLY A 51 -6.86 -4.19 5.19
C GLY A 51 -7.72 -2.94 4.98
N THR A 52 -7.97 -2.22 6.08
CA THR A 52 -8.90 -1.07 6.10
C THR A 52 -8.39 0.11 5.27
N LEU A 53 -7.07 0.33 5.23
CA LEU A 53 -6.50 1.40 4.41
C LEU A 53 -6.61 1.06 2.92
N PHE A 54 -6.39 -0.20 2.57
CA PHE A 54 -6.48 -0.63 1.19
C PHE A 54 -7.86 -0.45 0.58
N THR A 55 -8.94 -0.74 1.33
CA THR A 55 -10.30 -0.54 0.83
C THR A 55 -10.61 0.93 0.59
N GLU A 56 -10.24 1.82 1.51
CA GLU A 56 -10.42 3.27 1.37
C GLU A 56 -9.58 3.85 0.21
N VAL A 57 -8.34 3.39 0.03
CA VAL A 57 -7.49 3.80 -1.10
C VAL A 57 -8.09 3.35 -2.42
N ARG A 58 -8.56 2.09 -2.51
CA ARG A 58 -9.21 1.60 -3.74
C ARG A 58 -10.48 2.36 -4.06
N ASP A 59 -11.25 2.73 -3.05
CA ASP A 59 -12.46 3.53 -3.23
C ASP A 59 -12.14 4.93 -3.78
N VAL A 60 -11.11 5.60 -3.24
CA VAL A 60 -10.64 6.90 -3.81
C VAL A 60 -10.19 6.78 -5.26
N LEU A 61 -9.47 5.70 -5.58
CA LEU A 61 -8.94 5.46 -6.93
C LEU A 61 -10.03 4.96 -7.91
N TYR A 62 -11.19 4.53 -7.42
CA TYR A 62 -12.26 4.01 -8.27
C TYR A 62 -12.79 5.09 -9.24
N GLU A 63 -12.79 6.35 -8.85
CA GLU A 63 -13.27 7.45 -9.71
C GLU A 63 -12.23 7.90 -10.75
N MET A 64 -11.01 7.33 -10.75
CA MET A 64 -9.97 7.73 -11.71
C MET A 64 -10.10 6.98 -13.03
N ASP A 65 -9.85 7.69 -14.13
CA ASP A 65 -9.82 7.14 -15.48
C ASP A 65 -8.68 6.13 -15.65
N LYS A 66 -7.46 6.53 -15.23
CA LYS A 66 -6.28 5.67 -15.23
C LYS A 66 -5.94 5.28 -13.81
N ARG A 67 -6.24 4.04 -13.45
CA ARG A 67 -6.05 3.52 -12.09
C ARG A 67 -4.70 2.82 -11.98
N PRO A 68 -3.86 3.13 -10.97
CA PRO A 68 -2.68 2.33 -10.71
C PRO A 68 -3.07 0.90 -10.35
N LYS A 69 -2.16 -0.05 -10.60
CA LYS A 69 -2.22 -1.36 -9.96
C LYS A 69 -2.11 -1.19 -8.45
N VAL A 70 -3.03 -1.76 -7.67
CA VAL A 70 -3.00 -1.66 -6.20
C VAL A 70 -2.95 -3.03 -5.57
N THR A 71 -2.05 -3.25 -4.61
CA THR A 71 -1.97 -4.49 -3.83
C THR A 71 -1.96 -4.18 -2.34
N ASN A 72 -2.46 -5.10 -1.53
CA ASN A 72 -2.44 -5.01 -0.08
C ASN A 72 -1.47 -6.01 0.53
N PHE A 73 -0.62 -5.53 1.44
CA PHE A 73 0.18 -6.39 2.28
C PHE A 73 -0.09 -6.02 3.73
N ILE A 74 -0.53 -7.00 4.50
CA ILE A 74 -0.86 -6.83 5.90
C ILE A 74 0.38 -7.24 6.70
N LEU A 75 1.00 -6.26 7.35
CA LEU A 75 2.28 -6.41 8.06
C LEU A 75 2.11 -5.97 9.52
N GLY A 76 2.91 -6.54 10.42
CA GLY A 76 2.98 -6.11 11.81
C GLY A 76 1.68 -6.24 12.60
N LEU A 77 0.83 -7.21 12.22
CA LEU A 77 -0.28 -7.64 13.05
C LEU A 77 0.26 -8.16 14.40
N GLY A 78 -0.46 -7.89 15.49
CA GLY A 78 -0.06 -8.35 16.82
C GLY A 78 1.25 -7.76 17.36
N GLY A 79 1.76 -6.67 16.76
CA GLY A 79 3.01 -6.04 17.21
C GLY A 79 4.27 -6.68 16.62
N VAL A 80 4.12 -7.56 15.62
CA VAL A 80 5.25 -8.16 14.90
C VAL A 80 6.08 -7.09 14.19
N ASP A 81 7.39 -7.29 14.14
CA ASP A 81 8.31 -6.32 13.55
C ASP A 81 8.19 -6.27 12.01
N VAL A 82 8.34 -5.06 11.48
CA VAL A 82 8.39 -4.82 10.02
C VAL A 82 9.82 -4.49 9.64
N THR A 83 10.54 -5.50 9.15
CA THR A 83 11.97 -5.38 8.85
C THR A 83 12.22 -4.88 7.43
N ARG A 84 13.46 -4.47 7.14
CA ARG A 84 13.88 -4.15 5.76
C ARG A 84 13.74 -5.36 4.83
N LYS A 85 13.93 -6.58 5.35
CA LYS A 85 13.77 -7.83 4.59
C LYS A 85 12.31 -8.01 4.18
N THR A 86 11.36 -7.82 5.11
CA THR A 86 9.93 -7.85 4.82
C THR A 86 9.54 -6.83 3.75
N LEU A 87 10.05 -5.59 3.84
CA LEU A 87 9.76 -4.56 2.85
C LEU A 87 10.30 -4.91 1.45
N ARG A 88 11.51 -5.48 1.34
CA ARG A 88 12.06 -5.95 0.06
C ARG A 88 11.20 -7.06 -0.54
N TYR A 89 10.81 -8.04 0.28
CA TYR A 89 9.91 -9.11 -0.14
C TYR A 89 8.61 -8.56 -0.73
N VAL A 90 7.97 -7.61 -0.05
CA VAL A 90 6.74 -6.98 -0.52
C VAL A 90 6.93 -6.24 -1.85
N ILE A 91 8.04 -5.51 -2.02
CA ILE A 91 8.35 -4.80 -3.27
C ILE A 91 8.55 -5.78 -4.44
N GLU A 92 9.27 -6.87 -4.23
CA GLU A 92 9.47 -7.92 -5.24
C GLU A 92 8.17 -8.65 -5.57
N LYS A 93 7.43 -9.06 -4.54
CA LYS A 93 6.16 -9.78 -4.66
C LYS A 93 5.14 -8.94 -5.40
N HIS A 94 5.04 -7.65 -5.07
CA HIS A 94 4.19 -6.70 -5.78
C HIS A 94 4.44 -6.74 -7.29
N GLY A 95 5.69 -6.80 -7.76
CA GLY A 95 6.01 -6.89 -9.18
C GLY A 95 5.49 -8.14 -9.89
N LYS A 96 5.20 -9.22 -9.15
CA LYS A 96 4.84 -10.55 -9.69
C LYS A 96 3.35 -10.88 -9.59
N VAL A 97 2.56 -10.08 -8.86
CA VAL A 97 1.12 -10.34 -8.63
C VAL A 97 0.22 -9.38 -9.40
N SER A 98 -1.07 -9.66 -9.49
CA SER A 98 -2.06 -8.78 -10.13
C SER A 98 -2.57 -7.68 -9.18
N SER A 99 -3.25 -6.68 -9.74
CA SER A 99 -4.01 -5.70 -8.93
C SER A 99 -5.09 -6.41 -8.12
N GLY A 100 -5.34 -5.97 -6.89
CA GLY A 100 -6.28 -6.58 -5.97
C GLY A 100 -5.69 -7.68 -5.07
N HIS A 101 -4.43 -8.08 -5.27
CA HIS A 101 -3.75 -9.05 -4.41
C HIS A 101 -3.75 -8.60 -2.95
N VAL A 102 -4.04 -9.53 -2.04
CA VAL A 102 -4.03 -9.32 -0.59
C VAL A 102 -3.22 -10.45 0.04
N GLU A 103 -2.26 -10.10 0.89
CA GLU A 103 -1.42 -11.08 1.57
C GLU A 103 -1.13 -10.65 2.99
N ILE A 104 -1.34 -11.56 3.94
CA ILE A 104 -0.83 -11.42 5.30
C ILE A 104 0.60 -11.93 5.27
N VAL A 105 1.55 -11.06 5.57
CA VAL A 105 2.96 -11.45 5.62
C VAL A 105 3.33 -11.64 7.09
N GLU A 106 3.74 -12.85 7.41
CA GLU A 106 4.33 -13.17 8.70
C GLU A 106 5.63 -12.37 8.83
N GLY A 107 5.81 -11.68 9.95
CA GLY A 107 7.10 -11.06 10.24
C GLY A 107 8.08 -12.09 10.78
N ASP A 108 9.35 -11.69 10.80
CA ASP A 108 10.42 -12.48 11.43
C ASP A 108 10.32 -12.41 12.97
#